data_AF-A0A7C4SLB0-F1
#
_entry.id   AF-A0A7C4SLB0-F1
#
_cell.length_a   1.000
_cell.length_b   1.000
_cell.length_c   1.000
_cell.angle_alpha   90.00
_cell.angle_beta   90.00
_cell.angle_gamma   90.00
#
_symmetry.space_group_name_H-M   'P 1'
#
loop_
_entity.id
_entity.type
_entity.pdbx_description
1 polymer ?
#
loop_
_entity_poly.entity_id
_entity_poly.type
_entity_poly.pdbx_seq_one_letter_code
_entity_poly.pdbx_strand_id
1 'polypeptide(L)'
;MAEEIVFRRLLSFLEEDIPFWDTTTGILIPEKVVVKAHVVAKQSCVVAGIDDVVHFLERLGLQVTQFIKDGDVVEKGATLLEVVGSAKTILAVERLILNILMHCSGIATEVRRLIELVRRVNGRVRIAATRKTLPGLRYFEKKAVAIGGGDTHRLSLTDAILIKDNHIKIIGSIEE
;
A
#
# COMPACT_ATOMS: atom_id res chain seq x y z
N MET A 1 -14.81 6.97 -7.62
CA MET A 1 -14.70 7.81 -6.41
C MET A 1 -13.57 7.34 -5.48
N ALA A 2 -13.52 6.06 -5.10
CA ALA A 2 -12.42 5.53 -4.28
C ALA A 2 -11.04 5.62 -4.98
N GLU A 3 -10.96 5.20 -6.25
CA GLU A 3 -9.75 5.31 -7.09
C GLU A 3 -9.22 6.74 -7.19
N GLU A 4 -10.12 7.72 -7.35
CA GLU A 4 -9.75 9.15 -7.39
C GLU A 4 -9.14 9.63 -6.07
N ILE A 5 -9.65 9.16 -4.92
CA ILE A 5 -9.10 9.50 -3.61
C ILE A 5 -7.70 8.89 -3.44
N VAL A 6 -7.51 7.65 -3.90
CA VAL A 6 -6.20 6.96 -3.86
C VAL A 6 -5.20 7.67 -4.77
N PHE A 7 -5.60 7.99 -6.00
CA PHE A 7 -4.76 8.73 -6.94
C PHE A 7 -4.31 10.07 -6.37
N ARG A 8 -5.24 10.89 -5.84
CA ARG A 8 -4.88 12.18 -5.22
C ARG A 8 -3.94 12.03 -4.04
N ARG A 9 -4.07 10.95 -3.28
CA ARG A 9 -3.21 10.67 -2.14
C ARG A 9 -1.79 10.30 -2.58
N LEU A 10 -1.66 9.42 -3.57
CA LEU A 10 -0.36 9.10 -4.17
C LEU A 10 0.26 10.33 -4.83
N LEU A 11 -0.54 11.18 -5.49
CA LEU A 11 -0.08 12.45 -6.04
C LEU A 11 0.46 13.38 -4.94
N SER A 12 -0.23 13.49 -3.79
CA SER A 12 0.27 14.29 -2.67
C SER A 12 1.59 13.76 -2.07
N PHE A 13 1.81 12.44 -2.10
CA PHE A 13 3.08 11.84 -1.70
C PHE A 13 4.19 12.08 -2.74
N LEU A 14 3.82 12.17 -4.03
CA LEU A 14 4.77 12.57 -5.07
C LEU A 14 5.15 14.04 -4.92
N GLU A 15 4.20 14.91 -4.58
CA GLU A 15 4.44 16.32 -4.28
C GLU A 15 5.34 16.51 -3.05
N GLU A 16 5.25 15.63 -2.05
CA GLU A 16 6.17 15.59 -0.91
C GLU A 16 7.62 15.30 -1.35
N ASP A 17 7.80 14.33 -2.26
CA ASP A 17 9.14 13.92 -2.74
C ASP A 17 9.69 14.90 -3.81
N ILE A 18 8.80 15.60 -4.53
CA ILE A 18 9.13 16.56 -5.60
C ILE A 18 8.36 17.88 -5.39
N PRO A 19 8.69 18.66 -4.35
CA PRO A 19 7.96 19.90 -4.05
C PRO A 19 8.16 21.00 -5.10
N PHE A 20 9.23 20.92 -5.89
CA PHE A 20 9.54 21.90 -6.94
C PHE A 20 9.86 21.19 -8.26
N TRP A 21 10.97 20.46 -8.30
CA TRP A 21 11.41 19.66 -9.46
C TRP A 21 12.51 18.68 -9.04
N ASP A 22 12.66 17.57 -9.78
CA ASP A 22 13.74 16.61 -9.58
C ASP A 22 15.05 17.15 -10.19
N THR A 23 15.95 17.58 -9.33
CA THR A 23 17.21 18.24 -9.73
C THR A 23 18.10 17.32 -10.57
N THR A 24 18.28 16.07 -10.12
CA THR A 24 19.20 15.13 -10.76
C THR A 24 18.67 14.68 -12.10
N THR A 25 17.41 14.25 -12.15
CA THR A 25 16.76 13.83 -13.39
C THR A 25 16.60 14.99 -14.37
N GLY A 26 16.29 16.19 -13.86
CA GLY A 26 16.15 17.39 -14.68
C GLY A 26 17.44 17.79 -15.40
N ILE A 27 18.59 17.61 -14.77
CA ILE A 27 19.91 17.94 -15.33
C ILE A 27 20.44 16.84 -16.25
N LEU A 28 20.29 15.57 -15.85
CA LEU A 28 20.99 14.46 -16.52
C LEU A 28 20.18 13.79 -17.63
N ILE A 29 18.85 13.85 -17.58
CA ILE A 29 17.99 13.07 -18.48
C ILE A 29 17.40 13.98 -19.57
N PRO A 30 17.66 13.70 -20.86
CA PRO A 30 17.04 14.44 -21.96
C PRO A 30 15.50 14.24 -21.99
N GLU A 31 14.77 15.25 -22.47
CA GLU A 31 13.28 15.27 -22.44
C GLU A 31 12.60 14.12 -23.19
N LYS A 32 13.21 13.61 -24.27
CA LYS A 32 12.58 12.64 -25.17
C LYS A 32 13.05 11.20 -24.96
N VAL A 33 13.62 10.89 -23.79
CA VAL A 33 14.07 9.52 -23.49
C VAL A 33 12.88 8.69 -23.00
N VAL A 34 12.61 7.61 -23.71
CA VAL A 34 11.65 6.56 -23.30
C VAL A 34 12.44 5.36 -22.80
N VAL A 35 12.05 4.84 -21.64
CA VAL A 35 12.68 3.66 -21.04
C VAL A 35 11.65 2.60 -20.70
N LYS A 36 12.16 1.40 -20.52
CA LYS A 36 11.44 0.25 -19.98
C LYS A 36 12.06 -0.10 -18.63
N ALA A 37 11.25 -0.16 -17.59
CA ALA A 37 11.66 -0.49 -16.23
C ALA A 37 10.87 -1.68 -15.68
N HIS A 38 11.48 -2.43 -14.78
CA HIS A 38 10.85 -3.57 -14.10
C HIS A 38 10.89 -3.36 -12.59
N VAL A 39 9.77 -3.62 -11.93
CA VAL A 39 9.72 -3.72 -10.46
C VAL A 39 9.92 -5.18 -10.09
N VAL A 40 10.96 -5.46 -9.29
CA VAL A 40 11.38 -6.82 -8.94
C VAL A 40 11.33 -7.01 -7.43
N ALA A 41 10.70 -8.11 -6.98
CA ALA A 41 10.70 -8.49 -5.59
C ALA A 41 12.08 -8.99 -5.15
N LYS A 42 12.74 -8.29 -4.22
CA LYS A 42 14.05 -8.70 -3.68
C LYS A 42 13.96 -9.67 -2.49
N GLN A 43 12.75 -10.01 -2.07
CA GLN A 43 12.42 -10.95 -1.01
C GLN A 43 11.08 -11.60 -1.33
N SER A 44 10.90 -12.87 -0.92
CA SER A 44 9.61 -13.55 -1.05
C SER A 44 8.56 -12.89 -0.14
N CYS A 45 7.38 -12.60 -0.68
CA CYS A 45 6.35 -11.86 0.04
C CYS A 45 4.95 -12.15 -0.53
N VAL A 46 3.92 -11.72 0.22
CA VAL A 46 2.57 -11.51 -0.31
C VAL A 46 2.53 -10.09 -0.88
N VAL A 47 2.23 -9.96 -2.18
CA VAL A 47 2.17 -8.65 -2.85
C VAL A 47 0.90 -7.91 -2.43
N ALA A 48 1.04 -6.64 -2.06
CA ALA A 48 -0.09 -5.78 -1.74
C ALA A 48 0.15 -4.32 -2.16
N GLY A 49 -0.92 -3.66 -2.60
CA GLY A 49 -0.91 -2.28 -3.10
C GLY A 49 -0.54 -2.17 -4.59
N ILE A 50 -0.39 -3.28 -5.31
CA ILE A 50 0.05 -3.25 -6.72
C ILE A 50 -1.02 -2.68 -7.64
N ASP A 51 -2.28 -2.99 -7.39
CA ASP A 51 -3.40 -2.49 -8.21
C ASP A 51 -3.52 -0.95 -8.10
N ASP A 52 -3.29 -0.39 -6.91
CA ASP A 52 -3.31 1.06 -6.69
C ASP A 52 -2.13 1.75 -7.39
N VAL A 53 -0.95 1.11 -7.40
CA VAL A 53 0.25 1.60 -8.08
C VAL A 53 0.09 1.55 -9.60
N VAL A 54 -0.46 0.46 -10.14
CA VAL A 54 -0.72 0.33 -11.58
C VAL A 54 -1.65 1.45 -12.04
N HIS A 55 -2.78 1.64 -11.35
CA HIS A 55 -3.73 2.71 -11.67
C HIS A 55 -3.08 4.10 -11.60
N PHE A 56 -2.23 4.35 -10.59
CA PHE A 56 -1.51 5.61 -10.47
C PHE A 56 -0.56 5.87 -11.64
N LEU A 57 0.25 4.87 -12.02
CA LEU A 57 1.21 4.96 -13.13
C LEU A 57 0.51 5.16 -14.48
N GLU A 58 -0.57 4.43 -14.75
CA GLU A 58 -1.37 4.58 -15.97
C GLU A 58 -1.95 5.99 -16.11
N ARG A 59 -2.43 6.57 -15.00
CA ARG A 59 -2.96 7.94 -14.98
C ARG A 59 -1.89 9.01 -15.20
N LEU A 60 -0.62 8.71 -14.96
CA LEU A 60 0.50 9.56 -15.35
C LEU A 60 0.91 9.39 -16.82
N GLY A 61 0.18 8.57 -17.59
CA GLY A 61 0.43 8.32 -19.01
C GLY A 61 1.50 7.27 -19.28
N LEU A 62 1.87 6.47 -18.28
CA LEU A 62 2.81 5.36 -18.44
C LEU A 62 2.07 4.10 -18.90
N GLN A 63 2.71 3.30 -19.76
CA GLN A 63 2.21 1.98 -20.13
C GLN A 63 2.67 0.96 -19.10
N VAL A 64 1.74 0.23 -18.49
CA VAL A 64 2.05 -0.75 -17.44
C VAL A 64 1.61 -2.13 -17.87
N THR A 65 2.51 -3.11 -17.75
CA THR A 65 2.18 -4.53 -17.85
C THR A 65 2.28 -5.13 -16.45
N GLN A 66 1.14 -5.50 -15.88
CA GLN A 66 1.05 -6.13 -14.56
C GLN A 66 1.16 -7.66 -14.71
N PHE A 67 2.16 -8.27 -14.06
CA PHE A 67 2.34 -9.73 -14.07
C PHE A 67 1.72 -10.42 -12.86
N ILE A 68 1.54 -9.69 -11.77
CA ILE A 68 1.14 -10.19 -10.45
C ILE A 68 0.00 -9.33 -9.89
N LYS A 69 -0.95 -9.92 -9.14
CA LYS A 69 -2.08 -9.22 -8.53
C LYS A 69 -1.92 -9.08 -7.01
N ASP A 70 -2.71 -8.19 -6.42
CA ASP A 70 -2.82 -8.09 -4.96
C ASP A 70 -3.21 -9.46 -4.37
N GLY A 71 -2.42 -9.92 -3.40
CA GLY A 71 -2.62 -11.18 -2.68
C GLY A 71 -1.82 -12.37 -3.20
N ASP A 72 -1.20 -12.24 -4.37
CA ASP A 72 -0.31 -13.27 -4.90
C ASP A 72 0.94 -13.42 -4.01
N VAL A 73 1.40 -14.66 -3.85
CA VAL A 73 2.65 -14.99 -3.18
C VAL A 73 3.74 -15.09 -4.24
N VAL A 74 4.81 -14.33 -4.06
CA VAL A 74 5.93 -14.29 -5.00
C VAL A 74 7.23 -14.68 -4.32
N GLU A 75 8.12 -15.29 -5.09
CA GLU A 75 9.47 -15.59 -4.66
C GLU A 75 10.44 -14.44 -4.97
N LYS A 76 11.57 -14.39 -4.25
CA LYS A 76 12.67 -13.48 -4.56
C LYS A 76 13.08 -13.62 -6.04
N GLY A 77 13.17 -12.49 -6.72
CA GLY A 77 13.50 -12.39 -8.14
C GLY A 77 12.28 -12.29 -9.06
N ALA A 78 11.06 -12.45 -8.55
CA ALA A 78 9.85 -12.27 -9.35
C ALA A 78 9.70 -10.82 -9.85
N THR A 79 9.38 -10.67 -11.13
CA THR A 79 8.99 -9.39 -11.73
C THR A 79 7.52 -9.16 -11.45
N LEU A 80 7.20 -8.04 -10.80
CA LEU A 80 5.83 -7.69 -10.41
C LEU A 80 5.09 -6.95 -11.52
N LEU A 81 5.75 -5.95 -12.11
CA LEU A 81 5.23 -5.15 -13.21
C LEU A 81 6.38 -4.64 -14.11
N GLU A 82 6.05 -4.40 -15.38
CA GLU A 82 6.87 -3.66 -16.34
C GLU A 82 6.23 -2.29 -16.60
N VAL A 83 7.03 -1.23 -16.69
CA VAL A 83 6.59 0.13 -17.00
C VAL A 83 7.36 0.65 -18.19
N VAL A 84 6.65 1.22 -19.17
CA VAL A 84 7.23 1.86 -20.35
C VAL A 84 6.72 3.29 -20.46
N GLY A 85 7.64 4.24 -20.66
CA GLY A 85 7.28 5.66 -20.79
C GLY A 85 8.46 6.60 -20.61
N SER A 86 8.15 7.87 -20.35
CA SER A 86 9.16 8.92 -20.12
C SER A 86 10.11 8.52 -18.98
N ALA A 87 11.41 8.58 -19.26
CA ALA A 87 12.45 8.31 -18.26
C ALA A 87 12.32 9.25 -17.06
N LYS A 88 12.01 10.52 -17.29
CA LYS A 88 11.82 11.50 -16.21
C LYS A 88 10.66 11.12 -15.30
N THR A 89 9.53 10.73 -15.88
CA THR A 89 8.35 10.34 -15.11
C THR A 89 8.58 9.05 -14.33
N ILE A 90 9.21 8.05 -14.96
CA ILE A 90 9.51 6.77 -14.29
C ILE A 90 10.47 6.97 -13.10
N LEU A 91 11.53 7.77 -13.26
CA LEU A 91 12.47 8.06 -12.18
C LEU A 91 11.81 8.87 -11.05
N ALA A 92 10.99 9.86 -11.40
CA ALA A 92 10.28 10.70 -10.44
C ALA A 92 9.37 9.88 -9.50
N VAL A 93 8.67 8.87 -10.03
CA VAL A 93 7.72 8.07 -9.23
C VAL A 93 8.36 6.85 -8.57
N GLU A 94 9.60 6.50 -8.93
CA GLU A 94 10.27 5.25 -8.52
C GLU A 94 10.22 5.08 -7.00
N ARG A 95 10.68 6.09 -6.25
CA ARG A 95 10.81 5.97 -4.79
C ARG A 95 9.46 5.83 -4.11
N LEU A 96 8.49 6.62 -4.55
CA LEU A 96 7.12 6.58 -4.06
C LEU A 96 6.49 5.19 -4.24
N ILE A 97 6.47 4.66 -5.46
CA ILE A 97 5.79 3.38 -5.73
C ILE A 97 6.47 2.23 -5.00
N LEU A 98 7.80 2.23 -4.93
CA LEU A 98 8.54 1.19 -4.21
C LEU A 98 8.24 1.26 -2.71
N ASN A 99 8.19 2.44 -2.11
CA ASN A 99 7.86 2.59 -0.69
C ASN A 99 6.46 2.07 -0.36
N ILE A 100 5.46 2.36 -1.21
CA ILE A 100 4.09 1.86 -1.03
C ILE A 100 4.06 0.32 -1.15
N LEU A 101 4.65 -0.24 -2.20
CA LEU A 101 4.66 -1.69 -2.42
C LEU A 101 5.39 -2.42 -1.29
N MET A 102 6.56 -1.92 -0.86
CA MET A 102 7.32 -2.53 0.23
C MET A 102 6.53 -2.49 1.55
N HIS A 103 5.95 -1.34 1.91
CA HIS A 103 5.18 -1.18 3.15
C HIS A 103 3.95 -2.08 3.17
N CYS A 104 3.14 -2.04 2.11
CA CYS A 104 1.91 -2.83 2.01
C CYS A 104 2.21 -4.33 1.95
N SER A 105 3.19 -4.75 1.15
CA SER A 105 3.56 -6.16 1.04
C SER A 105 4.15 -6.70 2.35
N GLY A 106 4.90 -5.87 3.10
CA GLY A 106 5.38 -6.22 4.44
C GLY A 106 4.23 -6.53 5.41
N ILE A 107 3.20 -5.67 5.42
CA ILE A 107 2.00 -5.87 6.23
C ILE A 107 1.24 -7.14 5.81
N ALA A 108 0.98 -7.31 4.51
CA ALA A 108 0.23 -8.45 3.99
C ALA A 108 0.94 -9.79 4.28
N THR A 109 2.27 -9.80 4.14
CA THR A 109 3.12 -10.96 4.45
C THR A 109 3.05 -11.32 5.93
N GLU A 110 3.16 -10.34 6.81
CA GLU A 110 3.10 -10.58 8.26
C GLU A 110 1.71 -11.04 8.70
N VAL A 111 0.65 -10.46 8.14
CA VAL A 111 -0.73 -10.90 8.40
C VAL A 111 -0.94 -12.35 7.97
N ARG A 112 -0.46 -12.72 6.77
CA ARG A 112 -0.53 -14.11 6.29
C ARG A 112 0.17 -15.07 7.25
N ARG A 113 1.40 -14.72 7.67
CA ARG A 113 2.19 -15.49 8.64
C ARG A 113 1.45 -15.70 9.96
N LEU A 114 0.86 -14.64 10.52
CA LEU A 114 0.11 -14.72 11.78
C LEU A 114 -1.14 -15.60 11.65
N ILE A 115 -1.87 -15.49 10.53
CA ILE A 115 -3.04 -16.34 10.26
C ILE A 115 -2.66 -17.81 10.18
N GLU A 116 -1.56 -18.13 9.49
CA GLU A 116 -1.08 -19.51 9.40
C GLU A 116 -0.70 -20.08 10.78
N LEU A 117 -0.04 -19.29 11.62
CA LEU A 117 0.29 -19.70 12.99
C LEU A 117 -0.96 -19.96 13.83
N VAL A 118 -1.95 -19.06 13.77
CA VAL A 118 -3.17 -19.17 14.56
C VAL A 118 -4.05 -20.33 14.10
N ARG A 119 -4.14 -20.57 12.78
CA ARG A 119 -4.92 -21.68 12.20
C ARG A 119 -4.43 -23.05 12.66
N ARG A 120 -3.13 -23.20 12.97
CA ARG A 120 -2.58 -24.44 13.54
C ARG A 120 -3.14 -24.74 14.95
N VAL A 121 -3.65 -23.72 15.65
CA VAL A 121 -4.22 -23.85 17.00
C VAL A 121 -5.74 -23.85 16.96
N ASN A 122 -6.35 -22.88 16.27
CA ASN A 122 -7.80 -22.76 16.14
C ASN A 122 -8.19 -21.99 14.87
N GLY A 123 -8.78 -22.70 13.90
CA GLY A 123 -9.23 -22.13 12.63
C GLY A 123 -10.39 -21.14 12.71
N ARG A 124 -11.06 -21.01 13.87
CA ARG A 124 -12.16 -20.04 14.08
C ARG A 124 -11.66 -18.65 14.48
N VAL A 125 -10.40 -18.54 14.92
CA VAL A 125 -9.83 -17.25 15.35
C VAL A 125 -9.43 -16.43 14.13
N ARG A 126 -9.81 -15.15 14.14
CA ARG A 126 -9.48 -14.19 13.08
C ARG A 126 -8.42 -13.22 13.58
N ILE A 127 -7.44 -12.90 12.73
CA ILE A 127 -6.46 -11.85 12.99
C ILE A 127 -7.06 -10.53 12.50
N ALA A 128 -7.10 -9.53 13.38
CA ALA A 128 -7.71 -8.22 13.08
C ALA A 128 -6.70 -7.08 13.25
N ALA A 129 -6.75 -6.09 12.36
CA ALA A 129 -6.01 -4.85 12.50
C ALA A 129 -6.64 -3.89 13.53
N THR A 130 -5.94 -2.80 13.82
CA THR A 130 -6.43 -1.75 14.73
C THR A 130 -6.38 -0.38 14.05
N ARG A 131 -6.69 0.70 14.78
CA ARG A 131 -6.50 2.09 14.32
C ARG A 131 -5.11 2.64 14.62
N LYS A 132 -4.18 1.80 15.12
CA LYS A 132 -2.75 2.14 15.29
C LYS A 132 -2.04 2.04 13.94
N THR A 133 -2.46 2.91 13.04
CA THR A 133 -2.00 3.01 11.65
C THR A 133 -1.17 4.27 11.48
N LEU A 134 -0.24 4.28 10.53
CA LEU A 134 0.49 5.51 10.21
C LEU A 134 -0.48 6.59 9.72
N PRO A 135 -0.36 7.84 10.22
CA PRO A 135 -1.15 8.96 9.70
C PRO A 135 -0.98 9.08 8.17
N GLY A 136 -2.06 9.34 7.44
CA GLY A 136 -2.03 9.38 5.97
C GLY A 136 -2.09 8.01 5.28
N LEU A 137 -1.57 6.94 5.89
CA LEU A 137 -1.47 5.61 5.24
C LEU A 137 -2.54 4.60 5.62
N ARG A 138 -3.46 4.94 6.52
CA ARG A 138 -4.50 4.01 7.02
C ARG A 138 -5.23 3.22 5.93
N TYR A 139 -5.57 3.87 4.81
CA TYR A 139 -6.22 3.19 3.69
C TYR A 139 -5.36 2.01 3.18
N PHE A 140 -4.10 2.30 2.85
CA PHE A 140 -3.16 1.32 2.32
C PHE A 140 -2.87 0.21 3.33
N GLU A 141 -2.66 0.55 4.61
CA GLU A 141 -2.38 -0.43 5.65
C GLU A 141 -3.57 -1.37 5.91
N LYS A 142 -4.79 -0.84 5.95
CA LYS A 142 -6.00 -1.64 6.11
C LYS A 142 -6.27 -2.52 4.89
N LYS A 143 -6.05 -1.99 3.68
CA LYS A 143 -6.17 -2.76 2.44
C LYS A 143 -5.14 -3.90 2.42
N ALA A 144 -3.89 -3.64 2.79
CA ALA A 144 -2.84 -4.65 2.92
C ALA A 144 -3.20 -5.76 3.94
N VAL A 145 -3.81 -5.40 5.08
CA VAL A 145 -4.32 -6.40 6.03
C VAL A 145 -5.39 -7.28 5.39
N ALA A 146 -6.35 -6.69 4.67
CA ALA A 146 -7.40 -7.45 3.99
C ALA A 146 -6.82 -8.40 2.94
N ILE A 147 -5.85 -7.92 2.14
CA ILE A 147 -5.13 -8.72 1.12
C ILE A 147 -4.38 -9.89 1.77
N GLY A 148 -3.71 -9.65 2.91
CA GLY A 148 -3.09 -10.70 3.72
C GLY A 148 -4.08 -11.71 4.32
N GLY A 149 -5.39 -11.46 4.22
CA GLY A 149 -6.48 -12.31 4.72
C GLY A 149 -6.97 -11.95 6.13
N GLY A 150 -6.51 -10.84 6.69
CA GLY A 150 -6.91 -10.35 8.01
C GLY A 150 -8.22 -9.57 7.97
N ASP A 151 -8.84 -9.41 9.14
CA ASP A 151 -9.97 -8.51 9.34
C ASP A 151 -9.46 -7.07 9.49
N THR A 152 -10.03 -6.15 8.73
CA THR A 152 -9.66 -4.73 8.81
C THR A 152 -10.08 -4.11 10.13
N HIS A 153 -11.07 -4.67 10.83
CA HIS A 153 -11.79 -4.04 11.93
C HIS A 153 -12.38 -2.68 11.48
N ARG A 154 -12.90 -1.87 12.39
CA ARG A 154 -13.31 -0.49 12.05
C ARG A 154 -12.15 0.30 11.42
N LEU A 155 -12.45 1.01 10.34
CA LEU A 155 -11.53 1.88 9.60
C LEU A 155 -11.41 3.26 10.26
N SER A 156 -12.46 3.72 10.92
CA SER A 156 -12.58 5.07 11.46
C SER A 156 -13.29 5.08 12.82
N LEU A 157 -13.54 6.28 13.36
CA LEU A 157 -14.39 6.47 14.54
C LEU A 157 -15.89 6.36 14.21
N THR A 158 -16.27 6.53 12.94
CA THR A 158 -17.67 6.56 12.51
C THR A 158 -18.24 5.18 12.22
N ASP A 159 -17.38 4.19 11.93
CA ASP A 159 -17.88 2.89 11.44
C ASP A 159 -18.45 2.01 12.56
N ALA A 160 -18.01 2.21 13.80
CA ALA A 160 -18.48 1.43 14.94
C ALA A 160 -18.26 2.15 16.28
N ILE A 161 -19.28 2.05 17.14
CA ILE A 161 -19.18 2.43 18.55
C ILE A 161 -18.24 1.44 19.24
N LEU A 162 -17.18 1.96 19.85
CA LEU A 162 -16.25 1.16 20.66
C LEU A 162 -15.95 1.93 21.94
N ILE A 163 -16.66 1.57 22.99
CA ILE A 163 -16.44 2.10 24.33
C ILE A 163 -15.09 1.55 24.84
N LYS A 164 -14.32 2.44 25.46
CA LYS A 164 -13.00 2.15 26.03
C LYS A 164 -12.96 2.64 27.46
N ASP A 165 -11.94 2.23 28.19
CA ASP A 165 -11.59 2.72 29.53
C ASP A 165 -11.75 4.25 29.69
N ASN A 166 -11.25 5.05 28.74
CA ASN A 166 -11.39 6.51 28.81
C ASN A 166 -12.83 6.99 28.75
N HIS A 167 -13.68 6.32 27.96
CA HIS A 167 -15.10 6.67 27.89
C HIS A 167 -15.78 6.34 29.23
N ILE A 168 -15.52 5.14 29.76
CA ILE A 168 -16.09 4.67 31.03
C ILE A 168 -15.68 5.58 32.19
N LYS A 169 -14.40 5.98 32.26
CA LYS A 169 -13.92 6.92 33.29
C LYS A 169 -14.65 8.26 33.29
N ILE A 170 -15.14 8.71 32.13
CA ILE A 170 -15.85 9.99 32.00
C ILE A 170 -17.33 9.82 32.35
N ILE A 171 -17.97 8.73 31.91
CA ILE A 171 -19.41 8.50 32.11
C ILE A 171 -19.73 7.77 33.44
N GLY A 172 -18.72 7.28 34.15
CA GLY A 172 -18.83 6.56 35.42
C GLY A 172 -19.11 5.06 35.23
N SER A 173 -20.26 4.72 34.63
CA SER A 173 -20.73 3.35 34.46
C SER A 173 -21.24 3.11 33.03
N ILE A 174 -21.18 1.84 32.60
CA ILE A 174 -21.85 1.35 31.38
C ILE A 174 -23.17 0.62 31.70
N GLU A 175 -23.39 0.31 32.98
CA GLU A 175 -24.66 -0.14 33.52
C GLU A 175 -25.46 1.10 33.92
N GLU A 176 -26.78 1.10 33.69
CA GLU A 176 -27.71 2.18 34.07
C GLU A 176 -27.44 2.74 35.46
#